data_AF-A0A5J4KXK0-F1
#
_entry.id   AF-A0A5J4KXK0-F1
#
_cell.length_a   1.000
_cell.length_b   1.000
_cell.length_c   1.000
_cell.angle_alpha   90.00
_cell.angle_beta   90.00
_cell.angle_gamma   90.00
#
_symmetry.space_group_name_H-M   'P 1'
#
loop_
_entity.id
_entity.type
_entity.pdbx_description
1 polymer ?
#
loop_
_entity_poly.entity_id
_entity_poly.type
_entity_poly.pdbx_seq_one_letter_code
_entity_poly.pdbx_strand_id
1 'polypeptide(L)'
;MEHLLLGVLAEGSSHEATLLKNCGLDVDTLRAHIDAVYANTPLSREDDPPLSRQAEECVQNAIAMITYYLTRHRPSAKVAPNQLILSIIAHPGNLRLQTAYPIRVATLRQQLIADMEPEFLRHSDKLLLSLRSQPARASQERHTEIHHKHHTSQENAVDKSELTCSACQQPIQAAWKYCAYCGHQPAKICPHCSAPPWPGPDSASSAAINSIKAPTLSHQPGLARHYYNTTNRAD
;
A
#
# COMPACT_ATOMS: atom_id res chain seq x y z
N MET A 1 11.79 -7.50 7.32
CA MET A 1 10.31 -7.48 7.20
C MET A 1 9.66 -7.87 8.52
N GLU A 2 10.25 -8.84 9.21
CA GLU A 2 9.92 -9.37 10.53
C GLU A 2 9.79 -8.28 11.59
N HIS A 3 10.60 -7.22 11.52
CA HIS A 3 10.45 -6.03 12.38
C HIS A 3 9.12 -5.29 12.18
N LEU A 4 8.52 -5.32 10.99
CA LEU A 4 7.17 -4.76 10.79
C LEU A 4 6.12 -5.60 11.53
N LEU A 5 6.26 -6.94 11.55
CA LEU A 5 5.38 -7.82 12.32
C LEU A 5 5.55 -7.60 13.84
N LEU A 6 6.79 -7.40 14.29
CA LEU A 6 7.07 -6.99 15.67
C LEU A 6 6.43 -5.64 16.00
N GLY A 7 6.44 -4.68 15.07
CA GLY A 7 5.75 -3.40 15.20
C GLY A 7 4.24 -3.58 15.43
N VAL A 8 3.58 -4.44 14.64
CA VAL A 8 2.15 -4.76 14.84
C VAL A 8 1.90 -5.41 16.21
N LEU A 9 2.76 -6.33 16.64
CA LEU A 9 2.65 -6.95 17.96
C LEU A 9 2.88 -5.96 19.10
N ALA A 10 3.78 -5.00 18.93
CA ALA A 10 4.12 -3.99 19.93
C ALA A 10 2.97 -2.99 20.16
N GLU A 11 2.16 -2.71 19.12
CA GLU A 11 0.94 -1.93 19.26
C GLU A 11 -0.05 -2.61 20.23
N GLY A 12 -0.05 -3.94 20.28
CA GLY A 12 -0.64 -4.78 21.33
C GLY A 12 -2.18 -4.79 21.44
N SER A 13 -2.84 -3.78 20.89
CA SER A 13 -4.29 -3.54 20.99
C SER A 13 -5.06 -3.90 19.71
N SER A 14 -4.34 -4.17 18.61
CA SER A 14 -4.98 -4.55 17.35
C SER A 14 -5.48 -5.99 17.37
N HIS A 15 -6.59 -6.22 16.66
CA HIS A 15 -7.12 -7.57 16.45
C HIS A 15 -6.07 -8.47 15.80
N GLU A 16 -5.29 -7.93 14.87
CA GLU A 16 -4.23 -8.62 14.15
C GLU A 16 -3.05 -9.02 15.05
N ALA A 17 -2.69 -8.20 16.04
CA ALA A 17 -1.70 -8.60 17.04
C ALA A 17 -2.18 -9.83 17.84
N THR A 18 -3.48 -9.90 18.12
CA THR A 18 -4.09 -11.07 18.78
C THR A 18 -4.09 -12.28 17.87
N LEU A 19 -4.40 -12.13 16.57
CA LEU A 19 -4.32 -13.23 15.59
C LEU A 19 -2.89 -13.78 15.46
N LEU A 20 -1.88 -12.90 15.40
CA LEU A 20 -0.47 -13.31 15.36
C LEU A 20 -0.11 -14.16 16.59
N LYS A 21 -0.47 -13.70 17.80
CA LYS A 21 -0.27 -14.45 19.05
C LYS A 21 -1.01 -15.79 19.05
N ASN A 22 -2.27 -15.81 18.62
CA ASN A 22 -3.09 -17.03 18.56
C ASN A 22 -2.53 -18.05 17.56
N CYS A 23 -1.85 -17.58 16.51
CA CYS A 23 -1.13 -18.44 15.57
C CYS A 23 0.24 -18.89 16.09
N GLY A 24 0.65 -18.51 17.31
CA GLY A 24 1.98 -18.79 17.86
C GLY A 24 3.10 -17.99 17.19
N LEU A 25 2.80 -16.82 16.63
CA LEU A 25 3.78 -15.88 16.10
C LEU A 25 3.85 -14.65 17.02
N ASP A 26 4.19 -14.90 18.28
CA ASP A 26 4.38 -13.87 19.29
C ASP A 26 5.76 -13.17 19.17
N VAL A 27 5.98 -12.18 20.05
CA VAL A 27 7.20 -11.35 20.06
C VAL A 27 8.45 -12.20 20.27
N ASP A 28 8.41 -13.16 21.18
CA ASP A 28 9.57 -13.99 21.52
C ASP A 28 9.89 -14.96 20.38
N THR A 29 8.87 -15.57 19.78
CA THR A 29 9.01 -16.45 18.61
C THR A 29 9.61 -15.71 17.42
N LEU A 30 9.14 -14.49 17.13
CA LEU A 30 9.67 -13.70 16.03
C LEU A 30 11.07 -13.17 16.30
N ARG A 31 11.40 -12.76 17.53
CA ARG A 31 12.76 -12.37 17.92
C ARG A 31 13.73 -13.54 17.80
N ALA A 32 13.38 -14.70 18.35
CA ALA A 32 14.19 -15.92 18.20
C ALA A 32 14.40 -16.29 16.73
N HIS A 33 13.38 -16.11 15.88
CA HIS A 33 13.53 -16.31 14.44
C HIS A 33 14.50 -15.31 13.81
N ILE A 34 14.37 -14.01 14.11
CA ILE A 34 15.28 -12.96 13.63
C ILE A 34 16.71 -13.27 14.07
N ASP A 35 16.92 -13.60 15.34
CA ASP A 35 18.23 -13.94 15.88
C ASP A 35 18.83 -15.15 15.15
N ALA A 36 18.05 -16.21 14.93
CA ALA A 36 18.51 -17.39 14.18
C ALA A 36 18.86 -17.07 12.72
N VAL A 37 18.12 -16.18 12.07
CA VAL A 37 18.27 -15.81 10.66
C VAL A 37 19.43 -14.83 10.46
N TYR A 38 19.67 -13.94 11.42
CA TYR A 38 20.57 -12.79 11.30
C TYR A 38 21.72 -12.78 12.32
N ALA A 39 21.94 -13.84 13.10
CA ALA A 39 23.00 -13.93 14.13
C ALA A 39 24.40 -13.46 13.67
N ASN A 40 24.73 -13.67 12.38
CA ASN A 40 26.02 -13.31 11.80
C ASN A 40 26.02 -11.98 11.03
N THR A 41 24.92 -11.24 11.05
CA THR A 41 24.82 -9.94 10.37
C THR A 41 25.31 -8.86 11.34
N PRO A 42 26.39 -8.12 11.00
CA PRO A 42 26.85 -7.05 11.87
C PRO A 42 25.73 -6.01 12.03
N LEU A 43 25.27 -5.82 13.27
CA LEU A 43 24.27 -4.82 13.59
C LEU A 43 24.86 -3.43 13.34
N SER A 44 24.30 -2.70 12.38
CA SER A 44 24.59 -1.27 12.24
C SER A 44 23.99 -0.56 13.44
N ARG A 45 24.81 0.21 14.18
CA ARG A 45 24.40 1.02 15.34
C ARG A 45 23.72 2.33 14.90
N GLU A 46 22.92 2.30 13.85
CA GLU A 46 22.07 3.45 13.52
C GLU A 46 20.87 3.42 14.46
N ASP A 47 20.62 4.54 15.15
CA ASP A 47 19.49 4.69 16.07
C ASP A 47 18.14 4.69 15.32
N ASP A 48 18.13 5.03 14.03
CA ASP A 48 16.96 5.01 13.14
C ASP A 48 17.33 4.51 11.73
N PRO A 49 17.52 3.18 11.55
CA PRO A 49 17.87 2.65 10.25
C PRO A 49 16.69 2.83 9.29
N PRO A 50 16.95 3.18 8.01
CA PRO A 50 15.89 3.24 7.02
C PRO A 50 15.22 1.87 6.83
N LEU A 51 13.97 1.88 6.37
CA LEU A 51 13.31 0.64 5.99
C LEU A 51 14.15 -0.09 4.94
N SER A 52 14.35 -1.39 5.12
CA SER A 52 14.96 -2.20 4.07
C SER A 52 14.08 -2.19 2.83
N ARG A 53 14.68 -2.33 1.64
CA ARG A 53 13.95 -2.40 0.37
C ARG A 53 12.78 -3.38 0.41
N GLN A 54 12.98 -4.56 1.01
CA GLN A 54 11.93 -5.57 1.15
C GLN A 54 10.78 -5.12 2.07
N ALA A 55 11.10 -4.40 3.15
CA ALA A 55 10.10 -3.84 4.05
C ALA A 55 9.31 -2.71 3.34
N GLU A 56 9.99 -1.86 2.59
CA GLU A 56 9.37 -0.82 1.77
C GLU A 56 8.43 -1.41 0.71
N GLU A 57 8.87 -2.45 -0.02
CA GLU A 57 8.05 -3.19 -0.98
C GLU A 57 6.78 -3.75 -0.30
N CYS A 58 6.90 -4.29 0.92
CA CYS A 58 5.73 -4.76 1.67
C CYS A 58 4.74 -3.63 1.99
N VAL A 59 5.22 -2.46 2.41
CA VAL A 59 4.38 -1.28 2.68
C VAL A 59 3.70 -0.79 1.41
N GLN A 60 4.45 -0.67 0.31
CA GLN A 60 3.92 -0.24 -0.99
C GLN A 60 2.84 -1.21 -1.50
N ASN A 61 3.04 -2.52 -1.35
CA ASN A 61 2.05 -3.52 -1.72
C ASN A 61 0.77 -3.40 -0.88
N ALA A 62 0.89 -3.11 0.42
CA ALA A 62 -0.26 -2.87 1.29
C ALA A 62 -1.05 -1.62 0.88
N ILE A 63 -0.36 -0.55 0.51
CA ILE A 63 -0.96 0.67 -0.06
C ILE A 63 -1.64 0.36 -1.39
N ALA A 64 -1.01 -0.42 -2.27
CA ALA A 64 -1.59 -0.78 -3.56
C ALA A 64 -2.89 -1.57 -3.42
N MET A 65 -2.95 -2.51 -2.46
CA MET A 65 -4.16 -3.27 -2.15
C MET A 65 -5.34 -2.37 -1.77
N ILE A 66 -5.12 -1.35 -0.93
CA ILE A 66 -6.20 -0.43 -0.54
C ILE A 66 -6.52 0.59 -1.64
N THR A 67 -5.53 1.05 -2.41
CA THR A 67 -5.70 2.08 -3.44
C THR A 67 -6.69 1.66 -4.52
N TYR A 68 -6.66 0.39 -4.94
CA TYR A 68 -7.68 -0.13 -5.86
C TYR A 68 -9.10 -0.01 -5.28
N TYR A 69 -9.26 -0.30 -3.99
CA TYR A 69 -10.56 -0.23 -3.31
C TYR A 69 -11.04 1.20 -3.06
N LEU A 70 -10.11 2.11 -2.76
CA LEU A 70 -10.36 3.53 -2.55
C LEU A 70 -11.06 4.16 -3.75
N THR A 71 -10.63 3.82 -4.97
CA THR A 71 -11.21 4.38 -6.20
C THR A 71 -12.69 4.03 -6.42
N ARG A 72 -13.22 3.02 -5.70
CA ARG A 72 -14.54 2.47 -5.99
C ARG A 72 -15.54 2.61 -4.84
N HIS A 73 -15.10 2.59 -3.59
CA HIS A 73 -16.02 2.44 -2.46
C HIS A 73 -15.86 3.44 -1.31
N ARG A 74 -14.65 3.96 -1.03
CA ARG A 74 -14.46 4.92 0.09
C ARG A 74 -13.27 5.84 -0.16
N PRO A 75 -13.43 7.18 -0.19
CA PRO A 75 -12.33 8.12 -0.40
C PRO A 75 -11.36 8.28 0.80
N SER A 76 -11.57 7.55 1.90
CA SER A 76 -10.79 7.75 3.15
C SER A 76 -10.33 6.44 3.81
N ALA A 77 -10.18 5.36 3.05
CA ALA A 77 -9.63 4.13 3.61
C ALA A 77 -8.14 4.29 3.97
N LYS A 78 -7.80 3.77 5.14
CA LYS A 78 -6.42 3.68 5.64
C LYS A 78 -5.91 2.25 5.42
N VAL A 79 -4.61 2.10 5.28
CA VAL A 79 -3.98 0.76 5.34
C VAL A 79 -4.14 0.26 6.77
N ALA A 80 -4.91 -0.81 6.94
CA ALA A 80 -5.06 -1.50 8.21
C ALA A 80 -3.96 -2.56 8.39
N PRO A 81 -3.68 -3.00 9.64
CA PRO A 81 -2.60 -3.95 9.92
C PRO A 81 -2.75 -5.27 9.16
N ASN A 82 -3.97 -5.74 8.90
CA ASN A 82 -4.21 -6.96 8.13
C ASN A 82 -3.66 -6.89 6.70
N GLN A 83 -3.80 -5.76 5.99
CA GLN A 83 -3.20 -5.61 4.66
C GLN A 83 -1.67 -5.60 4.72
N LEU A 84 -1.10 -4.98 5.74
CA LEU A 84 0.35 -4.99 5.93
C LEU A 84 0.87 -6.41 6.19
N ILE A 85 0.23 -7.17 7.08
CA ILE A 85 0.63 -8.54 7.39
C ILE A 85 0.47 -9.45 6.17
N LEU A 86 -0.66 -9.35 5.44
CA LEU A 86 -0.87 -10.13 4.21
C LEU A 86 0.23 -9.88 3.18
N SER A 87 0.63 -8.62 3.01
CA SER A 87 1.75 -8.24 2.16
C SER A 87 3.06 -8.91 2.60
N ILE A 88 3.38 -8.83 3.90
CA ILE A 88 4.60 -9.42 4.48
C ILE A 88 4.64 -10.95 4.30
N ILE A 89 3.55 -11.67 4.58
CA ILE A 89 3.51 -13.14 4.47
C ILE A 89 3.42 -13.63 3.03
N ALA A 90 3.01 -12.77 2.10
CA ALA A 90 2.96 -13.11 0.67
C ALA A 90 4.27 -12.77 -0.06
N HIS A 91 5.10 -11.91 0.52
CA HIS A 91 6.35 -11.43 -0.05
C HIS A 91 7.36 -12.56 -0.27
N PRO A 92 7.98 -12.68 -1.46
CA PRO A 92 8.94 -13.75 -1.75
C PRO A 92 10.20 -13.69 -0.88
N GLY A 93 10.60 -12.49 -0.43
CA GLY A 93 11.71 -12.32 0.51
C GLY A 93 11.44 -12.93 1.89
N ASN A 94 10.18 -13.19 2.24
CA ASN A 94 9.78 -13.76 3.52
C ASN A 94 9.66 -15.30 3.47
N LEU A 95 10.45 -15.95 2.62
CA LEU A 95 10.44 -17.41 2.49
C LEU A 95 10.93 -18.09 3.77
N ARG A 96 11.90 -17.50 4.48
CA ARG A 96 12.48 -18.08 5.70
C ARG A 96 11.44 -18.27 6.81
N LEU A 97 10.59 -17.27 7.04
CA LEU A 97 9.49 -17.36 8.00
C LEU A 97 8.45 -18.40 7.56
N GLN A 98 8.11 -18.41 6.27
CA GLN A 98 7.17 -19.39 5.69
C GLN A 98 7.69 -20.82 5.83
N THR A 99 8.98 -21.06 5.64
CA THR A 99 9.58 -22.40 5.80
C THR A 99 9.74 -22.81 7.26
N ALA A 100 10.02 -21.85 8.16
CA ALA A 100 10.16 -22.14 9.59
C ALA A 100 8.80 -22.43 10.25
N TYR A 101 7.74 -21.76 9.79
CA TYR A 101 6.41 -21.83 10.41
C TYR A 101 5.27 -22.02 9.39
N PRO A 102 5.32 -23.04 8.52
CA PRO A 102 4.41 -23.16 7.38
C PRO A 102 2.94 -23.25 7.79
N ILE A 103 2.64 -24.05 8.82
CA ILE A 103 1.27 -24.22 9.32
C ILE A 103 0.77 -22.92 9.96
N ARG A 104 1.58 -22.29 10.83
CA ARG A 104 1.20 -21.05 11.52
C ARG A 104 0.94 -19.91 10.53
N VAL A 105 1.79 -19.76 9.52
CA VAL A 105 1.62 -18.74 8.47
C VAL A 105 0.40 -19.04 7.59
N ALA A 106 0.13 -20.31 7.28
CA ALA A 106 -1.07 -20.70 6.52
C ALA A 106 -2.36 -20.39 7.31
N THR A 107 -2.40 -20.77 8.59
CA THR A 107 -3.54 -20.47 9.48
C THR A 107 -3.74 -18.97 9.65
N LEU A 108 -2.67 -18.21 9.87
CA LEU A 108 -2.73 -16.75 9.96
C LEU A 108 -3.30 -16.15 8.68
N ARG A 109 -2.84 -16.60 7.51
CA ARG A 109 -3.38 -16.13 6.22
C ARG A 109 -4.88 -16.38 6.13
N GLN A 110 -5.34 -17.58 6.47
CA GLN A 110 -6.76 -17.94 6.45
C GLN A 110 -7.60 -17.04 7.38
N GLN A 111 -7.10 -16.75 8.58
CA GLN A 111 -7.80 -15.88 9.53
C GLN A 111 -7.85 -14.43 9.05
N LEU A 112 -6.76 -13.91 8.48
CA LEU A 112 -6.72 -12.52 7.98
C LEU A 112 -7.67 -12.28 6.80
N ILE A 113 -7.89 -13.29 5.97
CA ILE A 113 -8.79 -13.18 4.80
C ILE A 113 -10.24 -13.53 5.11
N ALA A 114 -10.53 -14.14 6.27
CA ALA A 114 -11.87 -14.64 6.60
C ALA A 114 -12.94 -13.53 6.59
N ASP A 115 -12.57 -12.34 7.05
CA ASP A 115 -13.49 -11.19 7.15
C ASP A 115 -13.37 -10.22 5.97
N MET A 116 -12.55 -10.54 4.96
CA MET A 116 -12.33 -9.68 3.80
C MET A 116 -13.38 -9.93 2.71
N GLU A 117 -13.78 -8.86 2.02
CA GLU A 117 -14.73 -8.96 0.91
C GLU A 117 -14.14 -9.79 -0.25
N PRO A 118 -14.90 -10.71 -0.88
CA PRO A 118 -14.39 -11.55 -1.95
C PRO A 118 -13.82 -10.78 -3.15
N GLU A 119 -14.36 -9.59 -3.46
CA GLU A 119 -13.84 -8.74 -4.54
C GLU A 119 -12.44 -8.21 -4.21
N PHE A 120 -12.25 -7.79 -2.95
CA PHE A 120 -10.95 -7.38 -2.42
C PHE A 120 -9.94 -8.51 -2.52
N LEU A 121 -10.32 -9.72 -2.11
CA LEU A 121 -9.44 -10.89 -2.15
C LEU A 121 -8.99 -11.26 -3.57
N ARG A 122 -9.92 -11.27 -4.53
CA ARG A 122 -9.57 -11.51 -5.95
C ARG A 122 -8.57 -10.47 -6.46
N HIS A 123 -8.74 -9.21 -6.05
CA HIS A 123 -7.83 -8.15 -6.43
C HIS A 123 -6.46 -8.29 -5.77
N SER A 124 -6.41 -8.53 -4.45
CA SER A 124 -5.16 -8.71 -3.72
C SER A 124 -4.37 -9.89 -4.24
N ASP A 125 -5.03 -11.02 -4.53
CA ASP A 125 -4.37 -12.19 -5.12
C ASP A 125 -3.75 -11.87 -6.48
N LYS A 126 -4.49 -11.15 -7.34
CA LYS A 126 -3.96 -10.72 -8.64
C LYS A 126 -2.75 -9.81 -8.49
N LEU A 127 -2.77 -8.87 -7.55
CA LEU A 127 -1.62 -8.00 -7.25
C LEU A 127 -0.41 -8.82 -6.76
N LEU A 128 -0.61 -9.67 -5.75
CA LEU A 128 0.44 -10.47 -5.16
C LEU A 128 1.06 -11.47 -6.16
N LEU A 129 0.24 -12.06 -7.04
CA LEU A 129 0.72 -12.89 -8.14
C LEU A 129 1.51 -12.07 -9.17
N SER A 130 1.02 -10.88 -9.54
CA SER A 130 1.73 -9.99 -10.46
C SER A 130 3.10 -9.60 -9.92
N LEU A 131 3.20 -9.32 -8.62
CA LEU A 131 4.45 -8.98 -7.94
C LEU A 131 5.44 -10.16 -7.92
N ARG A 132 4.95 -11.39 -7.70
CA ARG A 132 5.77 -12.60 -7.78
C ARG A 132 6.29 -12.88 -9.19
N SER A 133 5.52 -12.52 -10.21
CA SER A 133 5.88 -12.74 -11.60
C SER A 133 6.87 -11.71 -12.16
N GLN A 134 7.11 -10.59 -11.46
CA GLN A 134 8.14 -9.66 -11.88
C GLN A 134 9.51 -10.34 -11.68
N PRO A 135 10.26 -10.61 -12.76
CA PRO A 135 11.61 -11.14 -12.62
C PRO A 135 12.35 -10.15 -11.74
N ALA A 136 12.98 -10.65 -10.67
CA ALA A 136 13.75 -9.84 -9.73
C ALA A 136 14.51 -8.78 -10.54
N ARG A 137 14.13 -7.50 -10.39
CA ARG A 137 14.79 -6.36 -11.05
C ARG A 137 16.18 -6.14 -10.42
N ALA A 138 16.93 -7.22 -10.28
CA ALA A 138 18.22 -7.34 -9.63
C ALA A 138 19.39 -7.27 -10.64
N SER A 139 19.13 -6.88 -11.89
CA SER A 139 20.17 -6.78 -12.93
C SER A 139 20.42 -5.38 -13.49
N GLN A 140 19.65 -4.34 -13.11
CA GLN A 140 19.83 -3.01 -13.72
C GLN A 140 20.52 -1.97 -12.82
N GLU A 141 20.91 -2.32 -11.59
CA GLU A 141 21.67 -1.41 -10.70
C GLU A 141 23.16 -1.75 -10.58
N ARG A 142 23.62 -2.89 -11.15
CA ARG A 142 25.07 -3.23 -11.16
C ARG A 142 25.92 -2.42 -12.15
N HIS A 143 25.35 -1.41 -12.82
CA HIS A 143 26.06 -0.58 -13.81
C HIS A 143 26.17 0.91 -13.47
N THR A 144 25.73 1.36 -12.29
CA THR A 144 25.97 2.76 -11.86
C THR A 144 26.98 2.90 -10.72
N GLU A 145 27.49 1.80 -10.16
CA GLU A 145 28.43 1.81 -9.03
C GLU A 145 29.92 1.68 -9.45
N ILE A 146 30.31 2.23 -10.60
CA ILE A 146 31.73 2.35 -11.02
C ILE A 146 32.15 3.80 -11.36
N HIS A 147 31.25 4.79 -11.29
CA HIS A 147 31.59 6.19 -11.66
C HIS A 147 31.53 7.23 -10.52
N HIS A 148 31.67 6.83 -9.25
CA HIS A 148 31.90 7.79 -8.15
C HIS A 148 33.37 7.79 -7.70
N LYS A 149 34.24 8.29 -8.59
CA LYS A 149 35.53 8.86 -8.20
C LYS A 149 35.52 10.35 -8.52
N HIS A 150 35.78 11.14 -7.47
CA HIS A 150 36.09 12.57 -7.49
C HIS A 150 34.99 13.53 -7.98
N HIS A 151 34.16 14.01 -7.04
CA HIS A 151 33.82 15.43 -7.02
C HIS A 151 33.76 15.92 -5.58
N THR A 152 34.93 16.36 -5.12
CA THR A 152 35.10 17.22 -3.95
C THR A 152 34.70 18.65 -4.36
N SER A 153 34.10 19.37 -3.42
CA SER A 153 33.84 20.83 -3.42
C SER A 153 32.69 21.31 -4.31
N GLN A 154 31.57 21.73 -3.67
CA GLN A 154 31.09 23.13 -3.61
C GLN A 154 29.67 23.15 -3.00
N GLU A 155 29.58 23.39 -1.69
CA GLU A 155 28.31 23.71 -1.01
C GLU A 155 27.84 25.09 -1.48
N ASN A 156 26.91 25.10 -2.44
CA ASN A 156 26.07 26.26 -2.70
C ASN A 156 24.88 26.19 -1.74
N ALA A 157 24.74 27.20 -0.90
CA ALA A 157 23.56 27.43 -0.07
C ALA A 157 22.34 27.66 -0.97
N VAL A 158 21.64 26.57 -1.31
CA VAL A 158 20.34 26.63 -1.97
C VAL A 158 19.30 26.91 -0.88
N ASP A 159 18.68 28.08 -1.01
CA ASP A 159 17.57 28.55 -0.19
C ASP A 159 16.47 27.48 -0.13
N LYS A 160 16.25 26.92 1.08
CA LYS A 160 15.22 25.90 1.34
C LYS A 160 13.85 26.56 1.30
N SER A 161 13.35 26.82 0.10
CA SER A 161 11.96 27.21 -0.10
C SER A 161 11.06 26.03 0.28
N GLU A 162 10.27 26.19 1.34
CA GLU A 162 9.26 25.23 1.77
C GLU A 162 8.18 25.12 0.68
N LEU A 163 8.18 24.00 -0.03
CA LEU A 163 7.11 23.68 -0.98
C LEU A 163 5.87 23.23 -0.19
N THR A 164 4.70 23.72 -0.56
CA THR A 164 3.40 23.29 0.00
C THR A 164 2.55 22.59 -1.05
N CYS A 165 1.73 21.63 -0.62
CA CYS A 165 0.82 20.92 -1.51
C CYS A 165 -0.32 21.84 -1.97
N SER A 166 -0.52 21.97 -3.28
CA SER A 166 -1.62 22.77 -3.87
C SER A 166 -3.03 22.33 -3.45
N ALA A 167 -3.21 21.07 -3.04
CA ALA A 167 -4.52 20.53 -2.65
C ALA A 167 -4.84 20.70 -1.16
N CYS A 168 -3.88 20.41 -0.27
CA CYS A 168 -4.11 20.41 1.19
C CYS A 168 -3.29 21.44 1.96
N GLN A 169 -2.45 22.22 1.27
CA GLN A 169 -1.56 23.26 1.83
C GLN A 169 -0.55 22.78 2.88
N GLN A 170 -0.38 21.46 3.06
CA GLN A 170 0.64 20.90 3.95
C GLN A 170 2.04 21.00 3.32
N PRO A 171 3.10 21.17 4.13
CA PRO A 171 4.48 21.20 3.64
C PRO A 171 4.88 19.86 3.02
N ILE A 172 5.56 19.90 1.88
CA ILE A 172 6.02 18.72 1.13
C ILE A 172 7.53 18.80 0.87
N GLN A 173 8.19 17.65 0.90
CA GLN A 173 9.60 17.56 0.51
C GLN A 173 9.72 17.60 -1.02
N ALA A 174 10.68 18.37 -1.53
CA ALA A 174 10.87 18.60 -2.97
C ALA A 174 11.09 17.32 -3.81
N ALA A 175 11.55 16.22 -3.19
CA ALA A 175 11.83 14.95 -3.87
C ALA A 175 10.61 14.03 -4.05
N TRP A 176 9.43 14.37 -3.49
CA TRP A 176 8.30 13.45 -3.44
C TRP A 176 7.38 13.59 -4.66
N LYS A 177 7.01 12.45 -5.27
CA LYS A 177 6.09 12.40 -6.41
C LYS A 177 4.63 12.66 -6.03
N TYR A 178 4.28 12.50 -4.76
CA TYR A 178 2.91 12.64 -4.25
C TYR A 178 2.95 13.31 -2.87
N CYS A 179 1.91 14.08 -2.53
CA CYS A 179 1.76 14.61 -1.18
C CYS A 179 1.52 13.48 -0.18
N ALA A 180 2.36 13.37 0.85
CA ALA A 180 2.22 12.36 1.90
C ALA A 180 0.91 12.46 2.69
N TYR A 181 0.26 13.63 2.71
CA TYR A 181 -0.96 13.88 3.49
C TYR A 181 -2.25 13.57 2.72
N CYS A 182 -2.34 13.93 1.44
CA CYS A 182 -3.57 13.80 0.67
C CYS A 182 -3.44 12.99 -0.63
N GLY A 183 -2.23 12.54 -0.99
CA GLY A 183 -1.98 11.79 -2.22
C GLY A 183 -2.01 12.61 -3.51
N HIS A 184 -2.25 13.93 -3.45
CA HIS A 184 -2.25 14.79 -4.64
C HIS A 184 -0.87 14.78 -5.31
N GLN A 185 -0.86 14.54 -6.61
CA GLN A 185 0.35 14.58 -7.42
C GLN A 185 0.57 16.03 -7.89
N PRO A 186 1.61 16.73 -7.41
CA PRO A 186 1.91 18.06 -7.93
C PRO A 186 2.18 17.93 -9.43
N ALA A 187 1.42 18.71 -10.20
CA ALA A 187 1.58 18.87 -11.64
C ALA A 187 3.07 19.02 -11.97
N LYS A 188 3.67 18.02 -12.64
CA LYS A 188 5.05 18.14 -13.11
C LYS A 188 5.10 19.24 -14.15
N ILE A 189 5.65 20.38 -13.78
CA ILE A 189 6.06 21.40 -14.74
C ILE A 189 7.23 20.80 -15.52
N CYS A 190 7.16 20.82 -16.85
CA CYS A 190 8.25 20.31 -17.68
C CYS A 190 9.51 21.16 -17.43
N PRO A 191 10.64 20.57 -17.01
CA PRO A 191 11.86 21.34 -16.70
C PRO A 191 12.49 22.01 -17.92
N HIS A 192 12.03 21.65 -19.13
CA HIS A 192 12.59 22.15 -20.38
C HIS A 192 11.79 23.29 -21.02
N CYS A 193 10.53 23.50 -20.63
CA CYS A 193 9.69 24.52 -21.28
C CYS A 193 8.72 25.26 -20.35
N SER A 194 8.70 24.94 -19.05
CA SER A 194 7.77 25.53 -18.07
C SER A 194 6.30 25.40 -18.45
N ALA A 195 5.97 24.58 -19.46
CA ALA A 195 4.60 24.40 -19.90
C ALA A 195 3.81 23.69 -18.78
N PRO A 196 2.60 24.18 -18.46
CA PRO A 196 1.71 23.46 -17.56
C PRO A 196 1.42 22.08 -18.15
N PRO A 197 1.19 21.05 -17.31
CA PRO A 197 0.75 19.76 -17.81
C PRO A 197 -0.53 19.94 -18.63
N TRP A 198 -0.60 19.22 -19.74
CA TRP A 198 -1.74 19.24 -20.65
C TRP A 198 -3.04 19.06 -19.86
N PRO A 199 -4.07 19.90 -20.09
CA PRO A 199 -5.38 19.69 -19.49
C PRO A 199 -5.83 18.27 -19.80
N GLY A 200 -6.00 17.46 -18.74
CA GLY A 200 -6.60 16.13 -18.87
C GLY A 200 -7.99 16.23 -19.52
N PRO A 201 -8.50 15.13 -20.09
CA PRO A 201 -9.76 15.10 -20.84
C PRO A 201 -10.99 15.60 -20.07
N ASP A 202 -10.89 15.77 -18.75
CA ASP A 202 -11.99 16.19 -17.87
C ASP A 202 -12.17 17.71 -17.76
N SER A 203 -11.36 18.52 -18.46
CA SER A 203 -11.41 20.00 -18.36
C SER A 203 -12.12 20.70 -19.52
N ALA A 204 -12.72 19.94 -20.44
CA ALA A 204 -13.58 20.50 -21.48
C ALA A 204 -15.06 20.20 -21.18
N SER A 205 -15.79 21.23 -20.72
CA SER A 205 -17.24 21.48 -20.93
C SER A 205 -17.96 21.95 -19.66
N SER A 206 -18.08 23.27 -19.49
CA SER A 206 -19.17 23.89 -18.72
C SER A 206 -19.57 25.24 -19.31
N ALA A 207 -19.54 25.36 -20.64
CA ALA A 207 -20.16 26.49 -21.33
C ALA A 207 -20.86 25.98 -22.60
N ALA A 208 -22.13 26.35 -22.70
CA ALA A 208 -23.10 26.08 -23.77
C ALA A 208 -23.72 24.67 -23.78
N ILE A 209 -24.95 24.57 -23.26
CA ILE A 209 -26.18 24.31 -24.04
C ILE A 209 -27.37 24.73 -23.17
N ASN A 210 -28.00 25.83 -23.57
CA ASN A 210 -29.36 26.18 -23.16
C ASN A 210 -30.35 25.61 -24.18
N SER A 211 -31.55 25.27 -23.70
CA SER A 211 -32.80 25.03 -24.44
C SER A 211 -32.98 23.69 -25.15
N ILE A 212 -33.46 22.68 -24.40
CA ILE A 212 -34.47 21.73 -24.91
C ILE A 212 -35.56 21.56 -23.84
N LYS A 213 -36.80 21.89 -24.21
CA LYS A 213 -38.02 21.70 -23.42
C LYS A 213 -38.25 20.21 -23.16
N ALA A 214 -38.47 19.83 -21.90
CA ALA A 214 -38.93 18.50 -21.52
C ALA A 214 -40.46 18.38 -21.70
N PRO A 215 -40.97 17.29 -22.32
CA PRO A 215 -42.37 16.91 -22.19
C PRO A 215 -42.63 16.16 -20.89
N THR A 216 -43.70 16.56 -20.22
CA THR A 216 -44.31 15.97 -19.03
C THR A 216 -44.70 14.51 -19.32
N LEU A 217 -44.20 13.56 -18.52
CA LEU A 217 -44.67 12.17 -18.53
C LEU A 217 -44.94 11.69 -17.11
N SER A 218 -46.12 11.08 -17.00
CA SER A 218 -46.90 10.78 -15.82
C SER A 218 -46.34 9.67 -14.94
N HIS A 219 -46.64 9.80 -13.64
CA HIS A 219 -46.70 8.74 -12.64
C HIS A 219 -47.26 7.40 -13.17
N GLN A 220 -46.57 6.30 -12.86
CA GLN A 220 -47.19 5.02 -12.52
C GLN A 220 -46.45 4.40 -11.32
N PRO A 221 -47.17 4.02 -10.24
CA PRO A 221 -46.63 3.22 -9.16
C PRO A 221 -46.97 1.74 -9.37
N GLY A 222 -46.03 0.85 -9.05
CA GLY A 222 -46.35 -0.56 -8.81
C GLY A 222 -45.32 -1.52 -9.39
N LEU A 223 -44.55 -2.16 -8.52
CA LEU A 223 -44.55 -3.62 -8.37
C LEU A 223 -43.55 -4.00 -7.26
N ALA A 224 -44.12 -4.40 -6.13
CA ALA A 224 -43.42 -5.04 -5.04
C ALA A 224 -42.84 -6.39 -5.50
N ARG A 225 -41.53 -6.56 -5.39
CA ARG A 225 -40.88 -7.87 -5.52
C ARG A 225 -40.73 -8.49 -4.13
N HIS A 226 -41.57 -9.49 -3.88
CA HIS A 226 -41.40 -10.47 -2.80
C HIS A 226 -40.07 -11.22 -3.00
N TYR A 227 -39.17 -11.12 -2.02
CA TYR A 227 -38.07 -12.08 -1.86
C TYR A 227 -38.54 -13.20 -0.93
N TYR A 228 -38.55 -14.43 -1.44
CA TYR A 228 -38.77 -15.63 -0.66
C TYR A 228 -37.59 -15.89 0.27
N ASN A 229 -37.91 -16.15 1.53
CA ASN A 229 -37.01 -16.57 2.58
C ASN A 229 -37.18 -18.09 2.72
N THR A 230 -36.16 -18.89 2.40
CA THR A 230 -36.14 -20.34 2.65
C THR A 230 -35.05 -20.66 3.67
N THR A 231 -35.45 -20.65 4.94
CA THR A 231 -34.77 -21.37 6.02
C THR A 231 -35.00 -22.86 5.84
N ASN A 232 -33.97 -23.62 5.48
CA ASN A 232 -33.94 -25.06 5.69
C ASN A 232 -33.13 -25.36 6.94
N ARG A 233 -33.80 -26.01 7.89
CA ARG A 233 -33.31 -26.59 9.13
C ARG A 233 -33.58 -28.10 8.99
N ALA A 234 -32.55 -28.91 9.09
CA ALA A 234 -32.58 -30.36 9.25
C ALA A 234 -31.36 -30.68 10.13
N ASP A 235 -31.60 -31.05 11.39
CA ASP A 235 -31.70 -32.43 11.91
C ASP A 235 -30.31 -33.04 12.15
#